data_AF-A0A963JLU4-F1
#
_entry.id   AF-A0A963JLU4-F1
#
_cell.length_a   1.000
_cell.length_b   1.000
_cell.length_c   1.000
_cell.angle_alpha   90.00
_cell.angle_beta   90.00
_cell.angle_gamma   90.00
#
_symmetry.space_group_name_H-M   'P 1'
#
loop_
_entity.id
_entity.type
_entity.pdbx_description
1 polymer ?
#
loop_
_entity_poly.entity_id
_entity_poly.type
_entity_poly.pdbx_seq_one_letter_code
_entity_poly.pdbx_strand_id
1 'polypeptide(L)'
;MRFIVVTIIIVICGLLFYPLNVLALHHEESRPVAAGKEYPNDEGKVLEILDTTGYTYMELENGDRRFWIAAPTTKVNPGDHIRFVESMSMENFTSKTLNRTFRRVIFVSSTMIKK
;
A
#
# COMPACT_ATOMS: atom_id res chain seq x y z
N MET A 1 30.53 3.95 -46.99
CA MET A 1 31.09 3.85 -45.61
C MET A 1 30.61 4.93 -44.62
N ARG A 2 29.79 5.93 -45.01
CA ARG A 2 29.22 6.95 -44.09
C ARG A 2 27.78 6.66 -43.61
N PHE A 3 27.10 5.68 -44.20
CA PHE A 3 25.72 5.31 -43.84
C PHE A 3 25.61 4.20 -42.78
N ILE A 4 26.66 3.39 -42.59
CA ILE A 4 26.65 2.28 -41.60
C ILE A 4 26.77 2.80 -40.16
N VAL A 5 27.44 3.94 -39.95
CA VAL A 5 27.65 4.54 -38.62
C VAL A 5 26.38 5.22 -38.08
N VAL A 6 25.53 5.75 -38.98
CA VAL A 6 24.28 6.45 -38.58
C VAL A 6 23.21 5.47 -38.10
N THR A 7 23.16 4.26 -38.65
CA THR A 7 22.19 3.23 -38.25
C THR A 7 22.47 2.67 -36.84
N ILE A 8 23.74 2.59 -36.44
CA ILE A 8 24.14 2.09 -35.11
C ILE A 8 23.74 3.07 -33.98
N ILE A 9 23.71 4.38 -34.26
CA ILE A 9 23.31 5.39 -33.27
C ILE A 9 21.80 5.37 -33.00
N ILE A 10 20.98 5.05 -34.00
CA ILE A 10 19.51 4.98 -33.84
C ILE A 10 19.09 3.74 -33.03
N VAL A 11 19.80 2.62 -33.17
CA VAL A 11 19.49 1.38 -32.42
C VAL A 11 19.92 1.50 -30.95
N ILE A 12 20.99 2.25 -30.64
CA ILE A 12 21.41 2.51 -29.26
C ILE A 12 20.52 3.55 -28.56
N CYS A 13 19.95 4.50 -29.30
CA CYS A 13 19.00 5.48 -28.75
C CYS A 13 17.62 4.84 -28.48
N GLY A 14 17.17 3.87 -29.30
CA GLY A 14 15.93 3.12 -29.08
C GLY A 14 15.94 2.18 -27.86
N LEU A 15 17.13 1.87 -27.30
CA LEU A 15 17.29 1.08 -26.08
C LEU A 15 17.15 1.89 -24.78
N LEU A 16 17.20 3.23 -24.86
CA LEU A 16 17.01 4.13 -23.71
C LEU A 16 15.56 4.64 -23.58
N PHE A 17 14.71 4.36 -24.57
CA PHE A 17 13.31 4.78 -24.63
C PHE A 17 12.34 3.59 -24.55
N TYR A 18 12.73 2.47 -23.94
CA TYR A 18 11.75 1.58 -23.35
C TYR A 18 11.32 2.22 -22.02
N PRO A 19 10.12 2.85 -21.89
CA PRO A 19 9.50 2.80 -20.59
C PRO A 19 9.34 1.30 -20.35
N LEU A 20 10.13 0.76 -19.42
CA LEU A 20 9.75 -0.45 -18.74
C LEU A 20 8.33 -0.19 -18.28
N ASN A 21 7.33 -0.69 -19.00
CA ASN A 21 6.01 -0.88 -18.48
C ASN A 21 6.20 -1.88 -17.37
N VAL A 22 6.51 -1.33 -16.19
CA VAL A 22 6.58 -2.00 -14.91
C VAL A 22 5.33 -2.86 -14.86
N LEU A 23 5.56 -4.16 -14.87
CA LEU A 23 4.55 -5.16 -14.61
C LEU A 23 3.84 -4.72 -13.33
N ALA A 24 2.61 -4.24 -13.48
CA ALA A 24 1.75 -3.78 -12.41
C ALA A 24 1.34 -4.97 -11.54
N LEU A 25 2.29 -5.48 -10.76
CA LEU A 25 2.04 -6.37 -9.63
C LEU A 25 1.82 -5.48 -8.42
N HIS A 26 0.63 -4.86 -8.30
CA HIS A 26 0.14 -4.15 -7.11
C HIS A 26 1.25 -3.67 -6.16
N HIS A 27 2.18 -2.87 -6.70
CA HIS A 27 3.31 -2.38 -5.95
C HIS A 27 2.71 -1.45 -4.91
N GLU A 28 2.92 -1.77 -3.65
CA GLU A 28 2.62 -0.87 -2.54
C GLU A 28 3.58 0.32 -2.68
N GLU A 29 3.19 1.25 -3.56
CA GLU A 29 3.93 2.44 -3.91
C GLU A 29 4.10 3.25 -2.64
N SER A 30 5.35 3.35 -2.19
CA SER A 30 5.75 4.20 -1.07
C SER A 30 5.58 5.65 -1.50
N ARG A 31 4.34 6.16 -1.48
CA ARG A 31 4.01 7.56 -1.76
C ARG A 31 4.79 8.43 -0.77
N PRO A 32 5.36 9.58 -1.20
CA PRO A 32 6.06 10.49 -0.32
C PRO A 32 5.14 10.90 0.83
N VAL A 33 5.57 10.63 2.06
CA VAL A 33 4.79 10.92 3.25
C VAL A 33 4.91 12.42 3.52
N ALA A 34 3.83 13.16 3.28
CA ALA A 34 3.68 14.46 3.90
C ALA A 34 3.53 14.23 5.40
N ALA A 35 4.32 14.89 6.24
CA ALA A 35 4.38 14.64 7.69
C ALA A 35 2.98 14.61 8.30
N GLY A 36 2.47 13.40 8.56
CA GLY A 36 1.17 13.16 9.16
C GLY A 36 1.20 13.44 10.65
N LYS A 37 0.03 13.52 11.28
CA LYS A 37 -0.06 13.55 12.74
C LYS A 37 0.46 12.22 13.30
N GLU A 38 1.40 12.26 14.25
CA GLU A 38 1.84 11.08 15.00
C GLU A 38 0.77 10.69 16.04
N TYR A 39 0.51 9.39 16.16
CA TYR A 39 -0.41 8.78 17.11
C TYR A 39 0.30 7.68 17.92
N PRO A 40 -0.28 7.20 19.03
CA PRO A 40 0.16 5.97 19.67
C PRO A 40 0.29 4.81 18.66
N ASN A 41 1.14 3.82 18.95
CA ASN A 41 1.43 2.72 18.01
C ASN A 41 0.19 1.90 17.60
N ASP A 42 -0.86 1.91 18.43
CA ASP A 42 -2.12 1.21 18.19
C ASP A 42 -3.22 2.14 17.66
N GLU A 43 -2.82 3.26 17.04
CA GLU A 43 -3.70 4.28 16.48
C GLU A 43 -3.22 4.75 15.09
N GLY A 44 -4.13 5.30 14.31
CA GLY A 44 -3.82 5.88 13.01
C GLY A 44 -5.05 6.49 12.32
N LYS A 45 -4.79 7.28 11.28
CA LYS A 45 -5.82 7.85 10.40
C LYS A 45 -6.04 6.93 9.22
N VAL A 46 -7.30 6.57 8.94
CA VAL A 46 -7.67 5.73 7.80
C VAL A 46 -7.43 6.49 6.49
N LEU A 47 -6.65 5.91 5.58
CA LEU A 47 -6.39 6.44 4.24
C LEU A 47 -7.23 5.72 3.18
N GLU A 48 -7.25 4.40 3.24
CA GLU A 48 -7.91 3.53 2.28
C GLU A 48 -8.65 2.40 3.02
N ILE A 49 -9.76 1.95 2.45
CA ILE A 49 -10.58 0.85 2.97
C ILE A 49 -10.83 -0.14 1.83
N LEU A 50 -10.59 -1.43 2.11
CA LEU A 50 -10.94 -2.54 1.23
C LEU A 50 -11.81 -3.53 2.00
N ASP A 51 -13.08 -3.59 1.65
CA ASP A 51 -14.04 -4.49 2.30
C ASP A 51 -14.07 -5.85 1.61
N THR A 52 -14.13 -6.89 2.44
CA THR A 52 -14.30 -8.28 2.01
C THR A 52 -15.30 -8.97 2.94
N THR A 53 -15.71 -10.19 2.59
CA THR A 53 -16.54 -11.00 3.50
C THR A 53 -15.80 -11.28 4.81
N GLY A 54 -16.30 -10.70 5.90
CA GLY A 54 -15.80 -10.93 7.27
C GLY A 54 -14.65 -10.03 7.72
N TYR A 55 -14.01 -9.29 6.82
CA TYR A 55 -12.92 -8.37 7.16
C TYR A 55 -13.01 -7.04 6.41
N THR A 56 -12.59 -5.99 7.10
CA THR A 56 -12.33 -4.67 6.54
C THR A 56 -10.82 -4.41 6.66
N TYR A 57 -10.15 -4.31 5.52
CA TYR A 57 -8.73 -3.95 5.46
C TYR A 57 -8.62 -2.43 5.40
N MET A 58 -7.73 -1.86 6.21
CA MET A 58 -7.52 -0.41 6.28
C MET A 58 -6.03 -0.10 6.15
N GLU A 59 -5.69 0.83 5.27
CA GLU A 59 -4.38 1.48 5.29
C GLU A 59 -4.44 2.63 6.30
N LEU A 60 -3.59 2.59 7.31
CA LEU A 60 -3.49 3.63 8.32
C LEU A 60 -2.24 4.48 8.11
N GLU A 61 -2.38 5.78 8.35
CA GLU A 61 -1.28 6.73 8.48
C GLU A 61 -1.05 7.05 9.97
N ASN A 62 0.20 6.93 10.41
CA ASN A 62 0.65 7.36 11.73
C ASN A 62 2.04 8.00 11.59
N GLY A 63 2.08 9.34 11.67
CA GLY A 63 3.30 10.10 11.40
C GLY A 63 3.80 9.85 9.98
N ASP A 64 5.05 9.43 9.87
CA ASP A 64 5.69 9.07 8.60
C ASP A 64 5.46 7.60 8.19
N ARG A 65 4.66 6.84 8.95
CA ARG A 65 4.42 5.42 8.72
C ARG A 65 3.07 5.19 8.08
N ARG A 66 3.04 4.26 7.12
CA ARG A 66 1.83 3.67 6.56
C ARG A 66 1.86 2.17 6.73
N PHE A 67 0.73 1.59 7.14
CA PHE A 67 0.64 0.16 7.38
C PHE A 67 -0.80 -0.32 7.22
N TRP A 68 -0.93 -1.59 6.85
CA TRP A 68 -2.24 -2.24 6.70
C TRP A 68 -2.64 -2.95 7.98
N ILE A 69 -3.90 -2.78 8.35
CA ILE A 69 -4.59 -3.62 9.33
C ILE A 69 -5.74 -4.38 8.67
N ALA A 70 -6.07 -5.55 9.21
CA ALA A 70 -7.26 -6.32 8.86
C ALA A 70 -8.10 -6.49 10.13
N ALA A 71 -9.25 -5.81 10.19
CA ALA A 71 -10.20 -5.91 11.30
C ALA A 71 -11.40 -6.77 10.89
N PRO A 72 -12.12 -7.39 11.84
CA PRO A 72 -13.49 -7.83 11.60
C PRO A 72 -14.30 -6.71 10.93
N THR A 73 -15.25 -7.06 10.06
CA THR A 73 -16.03 -6.08 9.29
C THR A 73 -16.49 -4.91 10.16
N THR A 74 -15.99 -3.71 9.86
CA THR A 74 -16.20 -2.51 10.66
C THR A 74 -16.61 -1.37 9.74
N LYS A 75 -17.60 -0.58 10.15
CA LYS A 75 -17.99 0.64 9.44
C LYS A 75 -17.05 1.79 9.79
N VAL A 76 -16.19 2.18 8.86
CA VAL A 76 -15.24 3.30 8.94
C VAL A 76 -15.22 4.06 7.61
N ASN A 77 -14.69 5.27 7.60
CA ASN A 77 -14.49 6.07 6.39
C ASN A 77 -13.02 6.55 6.29
N PRO A 78 -12.52 6.84 5.07
CA PRO A 78 -11.25 7.54 4.92
C PRO A 78 -11.30 8.88 5.65
N GLY A 79 -10.26 9.16 6.43
CA GLY A 79 -10.16 10.33 7.29
C GLY A 79 -10.43 10.07 8.76
N ASP A 80 -11.09 8.96 9.11
CA ASP A 80 -11.37 8.61 10.51
C ASP A 80 -10.05 8.34 11.26
N HIS A 81 -9.93 8.90 12.47
CA HIS A 81 -8.88 8.50 13.42
C HIS A 81 -9.40 7.30 14.20
N ILE A 82 -8.67 6.20 14.18
CA ILE A 82 -9.05 4.98 14.90
C ILE A 82 -7.95 4.52 15.86
N ARG A 83 -8.38 3.79 16.89
CA ARG A 83 -7.56 2.91 17.72
C ARG A 83 -7.87 1.46 17.41
N PHE A 84 -6.90 0.57 17.48
CA PHE A 84 -7.06 -0.85 17.25
C PHE A 84 -6.39 -1.68 18.34
N VAL A 85 -6.78 -2.95 18.45
CA VAL A 85 -6.13 -3.91 19.34
C VAL A 85 -5.47 -5.00 18.50
N GLU A 86 -4.14 -4.94 18.38
CA GLU A 86 -3.36 -5.92 17.64
C GLU A 86 -3.55 -7.34 18.22
N SER A 87 -3.74 -8.30 17.32
CA SER A 87 -3.77 -9.73 17.65
C SER A 87 -2.51 -10.43 17.15
N MET A 88 -2.18 -10.25 15.86
CA MET A 88 -0.99 -10.82 15.24
C MET A 88 -0.64 -10.06 13.95
N SER A 89 0.62 -10.09 13.55
CA SER A 89 1.07 -9.56 12.26
C SER A 89 1.54 -10.67 11.32
N MET A 90 1.29 -10.53 10.03
CA MET A 90 1.81 -11.42 8.99
C MET A 90 2.63 -10.64 7.96
N GLU A 91 3.74 -11.24 7.53
CA GLU A 91 4.55 -10.76 6.41
C GLU A 91 4.17 -11.50 5.12
N ASN A 92 4.28 -10.84 3.98
CA ASN A 92 4.02 -11.39 2.64
C ASN A 92 2.66 -12.11 2.54
N PHE A 93 1.64 -11.54 3.18
CA PHE A 93 0.32 -12.15 3.27
C PHE A 93 -0.46 -11.94 1.96
N THR A 94 -0.89 -13.04 1.32
CA THR A 94 -1.73 -13.00 0.12
C THR A 94 -3.20 -13.17 0.48
N SER A 95 -3.99 -12.12 0.28
CA SER A 95 -5.45 -12.19 0.32
C SER A 95 -5.98 -12.70 -1.01
N LYS A 96 -6.55 -13.91 -0.99
CA LYS A 96 -7.18 -14.51 -2.18
C LYS A 96 -8.39 -13.70 -2.63
N THR A 97 -9.19 -13.20 -1.69
CA THR A 97 -10.40 -12.43 -1.97
C THR A 97 -10.09 -11.10 -2.66
N LEU A 98 -9.01 -10.44 -2.26
CA LEU A 98 -8.58 -9.17 -2.88
C LEU A 98 -7.66 -9.38 -4.08
N ASN A 99 -7.25 -10.63 -4.37
CA ASN A 99 -6.18 -10.93 -5.33
C ASN A 99 -4.95 -10.02 -5.14
N ARG A 100 -4.57 -9.79 -3.88
CA ARG A 100 -3.52 -8.85 -3.47
C ARG A 100 -2.60 -9.47 -2.44
N THR A 101 -1.30 -9.20 -2.54
CA THR A 101 -0.31 -9.51 -1.52
C THR A 101 0.07 -8.25 -0.77
N PHE A 102 0.00 -8.30 0.56
CA PHE A 102 0.45 -7.27 1.46
C PHE A 102 1.86 -7.62 1.93
N ARG A 103 2.79 -6.66 1.87
CA ARG A 103 4.13 -6.87 2.43
C ARG A 103 4.04 -7.19 3.92
N ARG A 104 3.19 -6.44 4.63
CA ARG A 104 2.81 -6.70 6.03
C ARG A 104 1.35 -6.34 6.24
N VAL A 105 0.62 -7.16 7.00
CA VAL A 105 -0.72 -6.84 7.50
C VAL A 105 -0.81 -7.20 8.98
N ILE A 106 -1.47 -6.33 9.74
CA ILE A 106 -1.72 -6.53 11.18
C ILE A 106 -3.18 -6.96 11.34
N PHE A 107 -3.40 -8.19 11.78
CA PHE A 107 -4.72 -8.64 12.18
C PHE A 107 -5.04 -8.08 13.56
N VAL A 108 -6.19 -7.41 13.67
CA VAL A 108 -6.64 -6.76 14.89
C VAL A 108 -7.93 -7.41 15.37
N SER A 109 -8.12 -7.49 16.69
CA SER A 109 -9.31 -8.07 17.29
C SER A 109 -10.49 -7.09 17.35
N SER A 110 -10.20 -5.79 17.41
CA SER A 110 -11.20 -4.72 17.46
C SER A 110 -10.63 -3.38 17.01
N THR A 111 -11.54 -2.48 16.65
CA THR A 111 -11.26 -1.09 16.27
C THR A 111 -12.26 -0.16 16.93
N MET A 112 -11.85 1.08 17.18
CA MET A 112 -12.67 2.14 17.78
C MET A 112 -12.35 3.48 17.12
N ILE A 113 -13.37 4.15 16.59
CA ILE A 113 -13.22 5.52 16.07
C ILE A 113 -13.02 6.48 17.25
N LYS A 114 -11.96 7.27 17.17
CA LYS A 114 -11.61 8.33 18.11
C LYS A 114 -12.27 9.63 17.63
N LYS A 115 -13.04 10.27 18.51
CA LYS A 115 -13.62 11.60 18.28
C LYS A 115 -12.67 12.70 18.73
#